data_AF-A0A7W2IVZ5-F1
#
_entry.id   AF-A0A7W2IVZ5-F1
#
_cell.length_a   1.000
_cell.length_b   1.000
_cell.length_c   1.000
_cell.angle_alpha   90.00
_cell.angle_beta   90.00
_cell.angle_gamma   90.00
#
_symmetry.space_group_name_H-M   'P 1'
#
loop_
_entity.id
_entity.type
_entity.pdbx_description
1 polymer ?
#
loop_
_entity_poly.entity_id
_entity_poly.type
_entity_poly.pdbx_seq_one_letter_code
_entity_poly.pdbx_strand_id
1 'polypeptide(L)' 'PYQNEVLEKLEVERTVHNRFRNLVVAATGTGKTVISAFDYKRFRQNNKSSKLLFLAHRKEIIQKSLSTFQGVLR' A
#
# COMPACT_ATOMS: atom_id res chain seq x y z
N PRO A 1 -8.98 -10.92 -5.06
CA PRO A 1 -9.76 -11.41 -3.89
C PRO A 1 -8.92 -11.27 -2.59
N TYR A 2 -9.57 -10.90 -1.48
CA TYR A 2 -9.04 -10.28 -0.24
C TYR A 2 -8.19 -9.00 -0.39
N GLN A 3 -7.20 -8.96 -1.29
CA GLN A 3 -6.38 -7.75 -1.50
C GLN A 3 -7.22 -6.56 -1.97
N ASN A 4 -8.12 -6.78 -2.94
CA ASN A 4 -9.05 -5.75 -3.41
C ASN A 4 -10.00 -5.27 -2.30
N GLU A 5 -10.48 -6.17 -1.45
CA GLU A 5 -11.35 -5.83 -0.33
C GLU A 5 -10.62 -4.93 0.68
N VAL A 6 -9.34 -5.20 0.95
CA VAL A 6 -8.51 -4.31 1.78
C VAL A 6 -8.37 -2.92 1.14
N LEU A 7 -8.11 -2.85 -0.16
CA LEU A 7 -8.00 -1.57 -0.88
C LEU A 7 -9.32 -0.79 -0.88
N GLU A 8 -10.45 -1.46 -1.04
CA GLU A 8 -11.79 -0.85 -0.97
C GLU A 8 -12.08 -0.31 0.43
N LYS A 9 -11.78 -1.07 1.49
CA LYS A 9 -11.92 -0.59 2.87
C LYS A 9 -11.05 0.63 3.15
N LEU A 10 -9.79 0.64 2.68
CA LEU A 10 -8.90 1.80 2.82
C LEU A 10 -9.46 3.03 2.09
N GLU A 11 -10.05 2.85 0.91
CA GLU A 11 -10.66 3.94 0.15
C GLU A 11 -11.90 4.49 0.87
N VAL A 12 -12.76 3.63 1.42
CA VAL A 12 -13.92 4.03 2.23
C VAL A 12 -13.51 4.83 3.47
N GLU A 13 -12.48 4.37 4.19
CA GLU A 13 -11.97 5.11 5.35
C GLU A 13 -11.53 6.54 4.97
N ARG A 14 -10.89 6.72 3.81
CA ARG A 14 -10.42 8.04 3.35
C ARG A 14 -11.54 8.92 2.78
N THR A 15 -12.44 8.36 1.97
CA THR A 15 -13.43 9.13 1.19
C THR A 15 -14.75 9.36 1.94
N VAL A 16 -15.18 8.39 2.76
CA VAL A 16 -16.45 8.47 3.50
C VAL A 16 -16.21 8.92 4.94
N HIS A 17 -15.15 8.39 5.58
CA HIS A 17 -14.89 8.64 7.01
C HIS A 17 -13.78 9.65 7.29
N ASN A 18 -13.11 10.17 6.26
CA ASN A 18 -12.02 11.16 6.37
C ASN A 18 -10.86 10.68 7.29
N ARG A 19 -10.54 9.39 7.27
CA ARG A 19 -9.51 8.73 8.09
C ARG A 19 -8.33 8.29 7.23
N PHE A 20 -7.17 8.89 7.48
CA PHE A 20 -5.94 8.67 6.69
C PHE A 20 -4.88 7.84 7.41
N ARG A 21 -5.08 7.55 8.70
CA ARG A 21 -4.16 6.75 9.52
C ARG A 21 -4.77 5.37 9.76
N ASN A 22 -4.35 4.39 8.97
CA ASN A 22 -4.95 3.06 8.95
C ASN A 22 -3.88 1.99 9.28
N LEU A 23 -4.26 0.99 10.07
CA LEU A 23 -3.43 -0.18 10.36
C LEU A 23 -3.99 -1.40 9.60
N VAL A 24 -3.21 -1.95 8.68
CA VAL A 24 -3.56 -3.17 7.95
C VAL A 24 -2.87 -4.36 8.60
N VAL A 25 -3.65 -5.29 9.13
CA VAL A 25 -3.15 -6.55 9.72
C VAL A 25 -3.39 -7.68 8.72
N ALA A 26 -2.33 -8.40 8.34
CA ALA A 26 -2.44 -9.58 7.49
C ALA A 26 -1.37 -10.62 7.84
N ALA A 27 -1.67 -11.90 7.62
CA ALA A 27 -0.73 -13.00 7.86
C ALA A 27 0.54 -12.92 6.97
N THR A 28 1.61 -13.61 7.33
CA THR A 28 2.79 -13.75 6.45
C THR A 28 2.42 -14.48 5.16
N GLY A 29 3.04 -14.11 4.04
CA GLY A 29 2.72 -14.70 2.73
C GLY A 29 1.48 -14.14 2.03
N THR A 30 0.62 -13.36 2.71
CA THR A 30 -0.58 -12.74 2.11
C THR A 30 -0.30 -11.39 1.45
N GLY A 31 0.91 -11.18 0.93
CA GLY A 31 1.18 -10.05 0.03
C GLY A 31 1.02 -8.65 0.64
N LYS A 32 1.26 -8.44 1.95
CA LYS A 32 1.21 -7.11 2.61
C LYS A 32 1.88 -5.99 1.80
N THR A 33 3.08 -6.28 1.28
CA THR A 33 3.85 -5.33 0.45
C THR A 33 3.18 -5.04 -0.90
N VAL A 34 2.53 -6.04 -1.50
CA VAL A 34 1.79 -5.87 -2.76
C VAL A 34 0.56 -5.01 -2.55
N ILE A 35 -0.16 -5.23 -1.43
CA ILE A 35 -1.33 -4.42 -1.05
C ILE A 35 -0.93 -2.94 -0.90
N SER A 36 0.14 -2.64 -0.15
CA SER A 36 0.58 -1.25 0.02
C SER A 36 1.07 -0.60 -1.28
N ALA A 37 1.67 -1.36 -2.18
CA ALA A 37 2.07 -0.86 -3.50
C ALA A 37 0.87 -0.49 -4.38
N PHE A 38 -0.16 -1.35 -4.44
CA PHE A 38 -1.38 -1.04 -5.18
C PHE A 38 -2.19 0.09 -4.54
N ASP A 39 -2.24 0.17 -3.22
CA ASP A 39 -2.86 1.29 -2.49
C ASP A 39 -2.21 2.62 -2.89
N TYR A 40 -0.87 2.68 -2.86
CA TYR A 40 -0.15 3.87 -3.28
C TYR A 40 -0.36 4.19 -4.77
N LYS A 41 -0.40 3.16 -5.65
CA LYS A 41 -0.68 3.37 -7.08
C LYS A 41 -2.03 4.08 -7.28
N ARG A 42 -3.08 3.60 -6.59
CA ARG A 42 -4.43 4.23 -6.62
C ARG A 42 -4.39 5.65 -6.05
N PHE A 43 -3.78 5.82 -4.88
CA PHE A 43 -3.67 7.14 -4.25
C PHE A 43 -2.98 8.18 -5.15
N ARG A 44 -1.89 7.79 -5.82
CA ARG A 44 -1.12 8.66 -6.71
C ARG A 44 -1.89 9.11 -7.96
N GLN A 45 -2.88 8.33 -8.43
CA GLN A 45 -3.71 8.73 -9.59
C GLN A 45 -4.45 10.05 -9.32
N ASN A 46 -4.92 10.24 -8.09
CA ASN A 46 -5.60 11.47 -7.66
C ASN A 46 -4.65 12.48 -7.00
N ASN A 47 -3.44 12.06 -6.62
CA ASN A 47 -2.46 12.88 -5.89
C ASN A 47 -1.11 12.84 -6.61
N LYS A 48 -1.00 13.46 -7.79
CA LYS A 48 0.18 13.34 -8.67
C LYS A 48 1.52 13.73 -8.02
N SER A 49 1.50 14.65 -7.05
CA SER A 49 2.68 15.13 -6.32
C SER A 49 2.99 14.31 -5.05
N SER A 50 2.26 13.24 -4.78
CA SER A 50 2.45 12.41 -3.59
C SER A 50 3.86 11.83 -3.52
N LYS A 51 4.43 11.81 -2.30
CA LYS A 51 5.69 11.13 -2.00
C LYS A 51 5.41 9.87 -1.19
N LEU A 52 6.25 8.84 -1.37
CA LEU A 52 6.17 7.58 -0.64
C LEU A 52 7.40 7.41 0.25
N LEU A 53 7.18 7.11 1.53
CA LEU A 53 8.21 6.66 2.45
C LEU A 53 7.87 5.24 2.91
N PHE A 54 8.75 4.28 2.62
CA PHE A 54 8.61 2.89 3.05
C PHE A 54 9.66 2.59 4.13
N LEU A 55 9.22 2.25 5.34
CA LEU A 55 10.09 1.96 6.48
C LEU A 55 10.03 0.46 6.82
N ALA A 56 11.18 -0.15 7.04
CA ALA A 56 11.28 -1.50 7.55
C ALA A 56 12.54 -1.67 8.39
N HIS A 57 12.49 -2.63 9.33
CA HIS A 57 13.59 -2.86 10.28
C HIS A 57 14.79 -3.63 9.68
N ARG A 58 14.61 -4.27 8.51
CA ARG A 58 15.66 -5.09 7.88
C ARG A 58 15.88 -4.69 6.43
N LYS A 59 17.15 -4.63 6.01
CA LYS A 59 17.56 -4.20 4.66
C LYS A 59 16.96 -5.08 3.56
N GLU A 60 16.85 -6.39 3.80
CA GLU A 60 16.32 -7.34 2.83
C GLU A 60 14.83 -7.10 2.55
N ILE A 61 14.08 -6.63 3.56
CA ILE A 61 12.68 -6.26 3.40
C ILE A 61 12.56 -5.04 2.50
N ILE A 62 13.42 -4.03 2.70
CA ILE A 62 13.46 -2.82 1.86
C ILE A 62 13.79 -3.18 0.42
N GLN A 63 14.81 -4.00 0.18
CA GLN A 63 15.22 -4.41 -1.17
C GLN A 63 14.10 -5.18 -1.90
N LYS A 64 13.47 -6.16 -1.24
CA LYS A 64 12.33 -6.89 -1.81
C LYS A 64 11.15 -5.96 -2.11
N SER A 65 10.85 -5.05 -1.19
CA SER A 65 9.74 -4.11 -1.33
C SER A 65 9.99 -3.13 -2.46
N LEU A 66 11.21 -2.61 -2.63
CA LEU A 66 11.57 -1.73 -3.73
C LEU A 66 11.24 -2.37 -5.09
N SER A 67 11.64 -3.63 -5.30
CA SER A 67 11.33 -4.37 -6.53
C SER A 67 9.82 -4.56 -6.73
N THR A 68 9.08 -4.87 -5.65
CA THR A 68 7.61 -4.97 -5.71
C THR A 68 6.96 -3.65 -6.11
N PHE A 69 7.36 -2.53 -5.49
CA PHE A 69 6.82 -1.21 -5.79
C PHE A 69 7.16 -0.78 -7.21
N GLN A 70 8.39 -1.00 -7.69
CA GLN A 70 8.76 -0.73 -9.08
C GLN A 70 7.93 -1.56 -10.07
N GLY A 71 7.69 -2.84 -9.78
CA GLY A 71 6.86 -3.70 -10.63
C GLY A 71 5.40 -3.23 -10.71
N VAL A 72 4.83 -2.75 -9.60
CA VAL A 72 3.45 -2.26 -9.55
C VAL A 72 3.31 -0.85 -10.17
N LEU A 73 4.29 0.03 -9.95
CA LEU A 73 4.25 1.44 -10.37
C LEU A 73 4.77 1.71 -11.78
N ARG A 74 5.34 0.70 -12.44
CA ARG A 74 5.55 0.74 -13.89
C ARG A 74 4.24 0.95 -14.63
#